data_AF-A0A1X7S8T9-F1
#
_entry.id   AF-A0A1X7S8T9-F1
#
_cell.length_a   1.000
_cell.length_b   1.000
_cell.length_c   1.000
_cell.angle_alpha   90.00
_cell.angle_beta   90.00
_cell.angle_gamma   90.00
#
_symmetry.space_group_name_H-M   'P 1'
#
loop_
_entity.id
_entity.type
_entity.pdbx_description
1 polymer ?
#
loop_
_entity_poly.entity_id
_entity_poly.type
_entity_poly.pdbx_seq_one_letter_code
_entity_poly.pdbx_strand_id
1 'polypeptide(L)'
;MAKMWSVWALTMLASTVVAWKDGSKWIPGPTDGTDALAAQGLANLAVYKAAHRTNASTTCTLETASRRQEWDSLTTQQKLAYISAVQCMSTLPSLSNPVDVPGARNRIDDFTVTHINLTHSVHGSGLFLPFHRYFLQKWETALREECNYNGSLPYVSWGRYTNSVIGAPIFSGGADSFSNNGAPLSPVC
;
A
#
# COMPACT_ATOMS: atom_id res chain seq x y z
N MET A 1 -52.61 -4.48 44.27
CA MET A 1 -51.15 -4.74 44.20
C MET A 1 -50.68 -4.36 42.81
N ALA A 2 -49.81 -3.36 42.70
CA ALA A 2 -49.28 -2.86 41.44
C ALA A 2 -48.06 -3.68 40.98
N LYS A 3 -47.92 -3.88 39.66
CA LYS A 3 -46.70 -3.99 38.84
C LYS A 3 -47.01 -4.85 37.60
N MET A 4 -46.45 -4.66 36.41
CA MET A 4 -45.73 -3.59 35.72
C MET A 4 -45.51 -4.19 34.33
N TRP A 5 -45.81 -3.47 33.25
CA TRP A 5 -45.55 -3.92 31.88
C TRP A 5 -44.05 -4.13 31.68
N SER A 6 -43.67 -5.23 31.01
CA SER A 6 -42.29 -5.42 30.55
C SER A 6 -42.28 -5.37 29.02
N VAL A 7 -41.91 -4.20 28.51
CA VAL A 7 -41.63 -3.91 27.11
C VAL A 7 -40.17 -4.28 26.88
N TRP A 8 -39.89 -5.37 26.18
CA TRP A 8 -38.55 -5.64 25.68
C TRP A 8 -38.39 -4.90 24.34
N ALA A 9 -37.95 -3.64 24.45
CA ALA A 9 -37.52 -2.86 23.30
C ALA A 9 -36.13 -3.34 22.87
N LEU A 10 -36.04 -3.73 21.60
CA LEU A 10 -34.85 -4.12 20.88
C LEU A 10 -33.91 -2.90 20.74
N THR A 11 -32.90 -2.75 21.60
CA THR A 11 -31.84 -1.77 21.38
C THR A 11 -30.81 -2.35 20.40
N MET A 12 -31.12 -2.25 19.11
CA MET A 12 -30.08 -2.24 18.08
C MET A 12 -29.29 -0.95 18.25
N LEU A 13 -28.09 -1.04 18.81
CA LEU A 13 -27.10 0.03 18.72
C LEU A 13 -26.73 0.17 17.24
N ALA A 14 -27.40 1.10 16.56
CA ALA A 14 -26.95 1.59 15.27
C ALA A 14 -25.60 2.28 15.52
N SER A 15 -24.51 1.57 15.29
CA SER A 15 -23.20 2.19 15.09
C SER A 15 -23.33 3.10 13.89
N THR A 16 -23.55 4.39 14.15
CA THR A 16 -23.43 5.43 13.14
C THR A 16 -21.98 5.43 12.71
N VAL A 17 -21.70 4.75 11.59
CA VAL A 17 -20.50 5.04 10.81
C VAL A 17 -20.61 6.52 10.48
N VAL A 18 -19.80 7.34 11.14
CA VAL A 18 -19.64 8.75 10.76
C VAL A 18 -18.91 8.72 9.42
N ALA A 19 -19.69 8.56 8.35
CA ALA A 19 -19.22 8.88 7.02
C ALA A 19 -18.97 10.38 7.03
N TRP A 20 -17.70 10.77 7.03
CA TRP A 20 -17.29 12.14 6.78
C TRP A 20 -17.73 12.50 5.36
N LYS A 21 -18.96 13.01 5.23
CA LYS A 21 -19.42 13.72 4.04
C LYS A 21 -18.82 15.12 4.09
N ASP A 22 -17.61 15.26 3.58
CA ASP A 22 -17.28 16.52 2.92
C ASP A 22 -17.34 16.25 1.41
N GLY A 23 -18.25 16.95 0.74
CA GLY A 23 -18.40 16.90 -0.72
C GLY A 23 -17.29 17.67 -1.45
N SER A 24 -16.25 18.12 -0.74
CA SER A 24 -15.07 18.71 -1.34
C SER A 24 -14.27 17.64 -2.10
N LYS A 25 -14.12 17.84 -3.42
CA LYS A 25 -13.22 17.03 -4.24
C LYS A 25 -11.80 17.24 -3.74
N TRP A 26 -11.11 16.18 -3.32
CA TRP A 26 -9.70 16.25 -2.94
C TRP A 26 -8.86 16.87 -4.06
N ILE A 27 -8.02 17.84 -3.70
CA ILE A 27 -7.13 18.55 -4.61
C ILE A 27 -5.69 18.15 -4.27
N PRO A 28 -4.97 17.45 -5.17
CA PRO A 28 -3.58 17.10 -4.90
C PRO A 28 -2.70 18.33 -4.77
N GLY A 29 -1.67 18.23 -3.93
CA GLY A 29 -0.55 19.18 -3.92
C GLY A 29 0.18 19.22 -5.26
N PRO A 30 0.84 20.34 -5.60
CA PRO A 30 1.55 20.48 -6.86
C PRO A 30 2.79 19.57 -6.91
N THR A 31 2.87 18.74 -7.96
CA THR A 31 4.03 17.87 -8.25
C THR A 31 4.57 18.05 -9.67
N ASP A 32 4.05 19.03 -10.41
CA ASP A 32 4.41 19.31 -11.81
C ASP A 32 5.92 19.47 -12.03
N GLY A 33 6.61 20.21 -11.14
CA GLY A 33 8.06 20.37 -11.20
C GLY A 33 8.82 19.05 -11.01
N THR A 34 8.42 18.24 -10.03
CA THR A 34 9.05 16.93 -9.77
C THR A 34 8.74 15.92 -10.88
N ASP A 35 7.53 15.97 -11.44
CA ASP A 35 7.09 15.09 -12.52
C ASP A 35 7.84 15.43 -13.83
N ALA A 36 8.06 16.73 -14.11
CA ALA A 36 8.88 17.18 -15.23
C ALA A 36 10.34 16.72 -15.11
N LEU A 37 10.94 16.83 -13.91
CA LEU A 37 12.29 16.34 -13.65
C LEU A 37 12.39 14.81 -13.81
N ALA A 38 11.39 14.06 -13.37
CA ALA A 38 11.34 12.61 -13.56
C ALA A 38 11.28 12.24 -15.06
N ALA A 39 10.48 12.96 -15.85
CA ALA A 39 10.42 12.79 -17.30
C ALA A 39 11.76 13.11 -17.98
N GLN A 40 12.42 14.20 -17.58
CA GLN A 40 13.75 14.55 -18.06
C GLN A 40 14.78 13.47 -17.69
N GLY A 41 14.72 12.93 -16.47
CA GLY A 41 15.57 11.84 -16.02
C GLY A 41 15.43 10.58 -16.89
N LEU A 42 14.21 10.21 -17.28
CA LEU A 42 13.97 9.09 -18.18
C LEU A 42 14.55 9.34 -19.58
N ALA A 43 14.39 10.55 -20.13
CA ALA A 43 14.98 10.94 -21.41
C ALA A 43 16.52 10.88 -21.36
N ASN A 44 17.12 11.40 -20.30
CA ASN A 44 18.57 11.35 -20.09
C ASN A 44 19.08 9.91 -19.97
N LEU A 45 18.34 9.03 -19.28
CA LEU A 45 18.67 7.62 -19.19
C LEU A 45 18.62 6.93 -20.56
N ALA A 46 17.65 7.28 -21.41
CA ALA A 46 17.56 6.74 -22.77
C ALA A 46 18.78 7.12 -23.62
N VAL A 47 19.20 8.39 -23.57
CA VAL A 47 20.41 8.87 -24.25
C VAL A 47 21.66 8.15 -23.71
N TYR A 48 21.78 8.06 -22.38
CA TYR A 48 22.93 7.41 -21.73
C TYR A 48 23.05 5.94 -22.14
N LYS A 49 21.95 5.17 -22.06
CA LYS A 49 21.93 3.75 -22.45
C LYS A 49 22.21 3.56 -23.94
N ALA A 50 21.76 4.48 -24.81
CA ALA A 50 22.06 4.41 -26.24
C ALA A 50 23.56 4.63 -26.53
N ALA A 51 24.22 5.52 -25.78
CA ALA A 51 25.64 5.82 -25.92
C ALA A 51 26.58 4.80 -25.24
N HIS A 52 26.12 4.12 -24.17
CA HIS A 52 26.97 3.27 -23.31
C HIS A 52 26.51 1.80 -23.28
N ARG A 53 26.26 1.18 -24.44
CA ARG A 53 25.72 -0.19 -24.57
C ARG A 53 26.70 -1.32 -24.20
N THR A 54 27.61 -1.14 -23.24
CA THR A 54 28.47 -2.25 -22.79
C THR A 54 27.66 -3.21 -21.92
N ASN A 55 27.58 -4.49 -22.29
CA ASN A 55 26.85 -5.55 -21.57
C ASN A 55 25.36 -5.23 -21.29
N ALA A 56 24.66 -4.63 -22.26
CA ALA A 56 23.24 -4.33 -22.11
C ALA A 56 22.42 -5.62 -21.90
N SER A 57 21.64 -5.66 -20.81
CA SER A 57 20.69 -6.74 -20.56
C SER A 57 19.67 -6.82 -21.71
N THR A 58 19.49 -8.01 -22.27
CA THR A 58 18.46 -8.28 -23.27
C THR A 58 17.07 -8.44 -22.65
N THR A 59 16.99 -8.69 -21.35
CA THR A 59 15.74 -8.94 -20.62
C THR A 59 15.24 -7.71 -19.84
N CYS A 60 16.14 -6.80 -19.43
CA CYS A 60 15.82 -5.55 -18.74
C CYS A 60 16.18 -4.34 -19.62
N THR A 61 15.27 -3.99 -20.52
CA THR A 61 15.36 -2.83 -21.41
C THR A 61 14.49 -1.68 -20.91
N LEU A 62 14.51 -0.52 -21.57
CA LEU A 62 13.60 0.58 -21.19
C LEU A 62 12.13 0.23 -21.46
N GLU A 63 11.91 -0.65 -22.44
CA GLU A 63 10.62 -1.09 -22.93
C GLU A 63 10.07 -2.25 -22.10
N THR A 64 10.94 -3.14 -21.60
CA THR A 64 10.52 -4.33 -20.83
C THR A 64 10.56 -4.14 -19.32
N ALA A 65 11.21 -3.08 -18.82
CA ALA A 65 11.28 -2.82 -17.39
C ALA A 65 9.88 -2.54 -16.81
N SER A 66 9.59 -3.19 -15.68
CA SER A 66 8.37 -2.96 -14.90
C SER A 66 8.25 -1.49 -14.49
N ARG A 67 7.12 -0.84 -14.80
CA ARG A 67 6.85 0.55 -14.43
C ARG A 67 5.93 0.63 -13.22
N ARG A 68 6.50 1.01 -12.08
CA ARG A 68 5.72 1.38 -10.88
C ARG A 68 5.04 2.73 -11.11
N GLN A 69 3.79 2.84 -10.68
CA GLN A 69 2.95 4.01 -10.95
C GLN A 69 2.44 4.61 -9.65
N GLU A 70 2.21 5.91 -9.69
CA GLU A 70 1.62 6.63 -8.57
C GLU A 70 0.15 6.15 -8.38
N TRP A 71 -0.27 5.96 -7.13
CA TRP A 71 -1.56 5.35 -6.78
C TRP A 71 -2.76 6.05 -7.42
N ASP A 72 -2.84 7.37 -7.34
CA ASP A 72 -3.95 8.15 -7.89
C ASP A 72 -3.93 8.27 -9.42
N SER A 73 -2.88 7.75 -10.06
CA SER A 73 -2.78 7.62 -11.52
C SER A 73 -3.26 6.25 -12.02
N LEU A 74 -3.52 5.30 -11.12
CA LEU A 74 -4.11 4.00 -11.45
C LEU A 74 -5.61 4.12 -11.71
N THR A 75 -6.13 3.27 -12.60
CA THR A 75 -7.58 3.07 -12.74
C THR A 75 -8.14 2.36 -11.51
N THR A 76 -9.43 2.50 -11.26
CA THR A 76 -10.12 1.78 -10.16
C THR A 76 -9.88 0.27 -10.26
N GLN A 77 -9.91 -0.32 -11.46
CA GLN A 77 -9.66 -1.75 -11.66
C GLN A 77 -8.23 -2.13 -11.27
N GLN A 78 -7.23 -1.30 -11.58
CA GLN A 78 -5.85 -1.54 -11.18
C GLN A 78 -5.67 -1.44 -9.66
N LYS A 79 -6.30 -0.46 -9.01
CA LYS A 79 -6.31 -0.32 -7.54
C LYS A 79 -6.94 -1.55 -6.88
N LEU A 80 -8.12 -1.96 -7.35
CA LEU A 80 -8.80 -3.15 -6.84
C LEU A 80 -7.98 -4.43 -7.07
N ALA A 81 -7.35 -4.59 -8.23
CA ALA A 81 -6.49 -5.75 -8.49
C ALA A 81 -5.31 -5.84 -7.50
N TYR A 82 -4.70 -4.71 -7.14
CA TYR A 82 -3.66 -4.68 -6.11
C TYR A 82 -4.23 -5.03 -4.73
N ILE A 83 -5.34 -4.43 -4.33
CA ILE A 83 -5.99 -4.68 -3.04
C ILE A 83 -6.41 -6.14 -2.90
N SER A 84 -7.00 -6.73 -3.95
CA SER A 84 -7.37 -8.15 -3.97
C SER A 84 -6.15 -9.08 -3.83
N ALA A 85 -5.02 -8.74 -4.45
CA ALA A 85 -3.79 -9.51 -4.29
C ALA A 85 -3.25 -9.43 -2.85
N VAL A 86 -3.27 -8.24 -2.24
CA VAL A 86 -2.88 -8.08 -0.83
C VAL A 86 -3.83 -8.85 0.10
N GLN A 87 -5.14 -8.80 -0.14
CA GLN A 87 -6.12 -9.58 0.62
C GLN A 87 -5.88 -11.09 0.47
N CYS A 88 -5.56 -11.56 -0.74
CA CYS A 88 -5.17 -12.95 -0.97
C CYS A 88 -3.99 -13.39 -0.09
N MET A 89 -2.96 -12.55 0.06
CA MET A 89 -1.81 -12.86 0.94
C MET A 89 -2.22 -13.11 2.40
N SER A 90 -3.30 -12.49 2.88
CA SER A 90 -3.83 -12.73 4.22
C SER A 90 -4.54 -14.07 4.39
N THR A 91 -4.91 -14.71 3.27
CA THR A 91 -5.57 -16.02 3.23
C THR A 91 -4.60 -17.19 3.05
N LEU A 92 -3.40 -16.92 2.52
CA LEU A 92 -2.36 -17.93 2.34
C LEU A 92 -1.68 -18.25 3.69
N PRO A 93 -1.36 -19.52 3.98
CA PRO A 93 -0.71 -19.89 5.23
C PRO A 93 0.72 -19.33 5.30
N SER A 94 1.16 -18.95 6.50
CA SER A 94 2.55 -18.55 6.80
C SER A 94 3.55 -19.65 6.39
N LEU A 95 4.70 -19.25 5.83
CA LEU A 95 5.84 -20.14 5.55
C LEU A 95 6.86 -20.17 6.69
N SER A 96 6.80 -19.24 7.64
CA SER A 96 7.69 -19.22 8.80
C SER A 96 7.58 -20.49 9.64
N ASN A 97 8.70 -20.93 10.23
CA ASN A 97 8.69 -22.02 11.20
C ASN A 97 7.86 -21.61 12.42
N PRO A 98 6.76 -22.32 12.76
CA PRO A 98 5.89 -21.95 13.87
C PRO A 98 6.56 -22.07 15.24
N VAL A 99 7.68 -22.79 15.36
CA VAL A 99 8.48 -22.84 16.59
C VAL A 99 9.20 -21.51 16.82
N ASP A 100 9.78 -20.95 15.76
CA ASP A 100 10.56 -19.71 15.82
C ASP A 100 9.65 -18.47 15.80
N VAL A 101 8.53 -18.56 15.09
CA VAL A 101 7.59 -17.46 14.87
C VAL A 101 6.15 -17.90 15.16
N PRO A 102 5.80 -18.19 16.42
CA PRO A 102 4.49 -18.73 16.79
C PRO A 102 3.33 -17.75 16.56
N GLY A 103 3.61 -16.48 16.27
CA GLY A 103 2.63 -15.44 15.98
C GLY A 103 2.24 -15.33 14.51
N ALA A 104 3.05 -15.84 13.57
CA ALA A 104 2.74 -15.74 12.14
C ALA A 104 1.57 -16.68 11.79
N ARG A 105 0.59 -16.16 11.04
CA ARG A 105 -0.62 -16.88 10.64
C ARG A 105 -0.72 -16.97 9.13
N ASN A 106 -0.37 -15.90 8.43
CA ASN A 106 -0.50 -15.80 6.99
C ASN A 106 0.78 -15.30 6.31
N ARG A 107 0.77 -15.25 4.98
CA ARG A 107 1.92 -14.80 4.19
C ARG A 107 2.27 -13.32 4.38
N ILE A 108 1.33 -12.47 4.76
CA ILE A 108 1.66 -11.08 5.12
C ILE A 108 2.54 -11.08 6.38
N ASP A 109 2.20 -11.91 7.37
CA ASP A 109 2.94 -11.99 8.63
C ASP A 109 4.40 -12.40 8.42
N ASP A 110 4.71 -13.24 7.42
CA ASP A 110 6.10 -13.60 7.08
C ASP A 110 6.94 -12.38 6.70
N PHE A 111 6.37 -11.48 5.89
CA PHE A 111 7.02 -10.22 5.50
C PHE A 111 7.13 -9.29 6.71
N THR A 112 6.08 -9.19 7.52
CA THR A 112 6.06 -8.37 8.74
C THR A 112 7.13 -8.83 9.73
N VAL A 113 7.22 -10.13 10.03
CA VAL A 113 8.19 -10.70 10.97
C VAL A 113 9.61 -10.56 10.43
N THR A 114 9.83 -10.79 9.13
CA THR A 114 11.15 -10.57 8.51
C THR A 114 11.61 -9.13 8.73
N HIS A 115 10.71 -8.16 8.53
CA HIS A 115 11.01 -6.75 8.77
C HIS A 115 11.26 -6.45 10.26
N ILE A 116 10.46 -7.01 11.17
CA ILE A 116 10.65 -6.90 12.63
C ILE A 116 12.05 -7.41 13.02
N ASN A 117 12.38 -8.65 12.65
CA ASN A 117 13.63 -9.31 13.04
C ASN A 117 14.88 -8.59 12.53
N LEU A 118 14.79 -7.96 11.35
CA LEU A 118 15.92 -7.27 10.72
C LEU A 118 15.97 -5.76 11.00
N THR A 119 14.98 -5.20 11.72
CA THR A 119 14.81 -3.74 11.89
C THR A 119 16.10 -3.04 12.33
N HIS A 120 16.80 -3.57 13.34
CA HIS A 120 18.02 -2.95 13.88
C HIS A 120 19.22 -3.02 12.94
N SER A 121 19.24 -3.97 12.01
CA SER A 121 20.32 -4.12 11.04
C SER A 121 20.10 -3.28 9.78
N VAL A 122 18.85 -2.99 9.45
CA VAL A 122 18.46 -2.34 8.18
C VAL A 122 18.08 -0.88 8.34
N HIS A 123 17.80 -0.37 9.54
CA HIS A 123 17.54 1.04 9.79
C HIS A 123 18.76 1.75 10.38
N GLY A 124 19.02 2.98 9.93
CA GLY A 124 20.22 3.74 10.36
C GLY A 124 21.54 3.14 9.86
N SER A 125 21.49 2.25 8.86
CA SER A 125 22.66 1.54 8.32
C SER A 125 22.77 1.72 6.80
N GLY A 126 23.95 1.36 6.25
CA GLY A 126 24.16 1.33 4.79
C GLY A 126 23.26 0.33 4.05
N LEU A 127 22.60 -0.58 4.76
CA LEU A 127 21.68 -1.56 4.17
C LEU A 127 20.27 -1.01 3.97
N PHE A 128 19.93 0.16 4.50
CA PHE A 128 18.58 0.71 4.46
C PHE A 128 17.97 0.71 3.05
N LEU A 129 18.60 1.39 2.10
CA LEU A 129 18.08 1.49 0.74
C LEU A 129 18.08 0.14 -0.02
N PRO A 130 19.18 -0.64 -0.07
CA PRO A 130 19.18 -1.90 -0.81
C PRO A 130 18.26 -2.96 -0.20
N PHE A 131 18.15 -3.04 1.13
CA PHE A 131 17.24 -3.97 1.80
C PHE A 131 15.79 -3.67 1.43
N HIS A 132 15.32 -2.43 1.61
CA HIS A 132 13.93 -2.09 1.32
C HIS A 132 13.59 -2.22 -0.17
N ARG A 133 14.54 -1.92 -1.07
CA ARG A 133 14.37 -2.18 -2.51
C ARG A 133 14.14 -3.67 -2.79
N TYR A 134 14.97 -4.53 -2.19
CA TYR A 134 14.86 -5.98 -2.37
C TYR A 134 13.62 -6.56 -1.68
N PHE A 135 13.29 -6.06 -0.48
CA PHE A 135 12.10 -6.44 0.27
C PHE A 135 10.83 -6.15 -0.54
N LEU A 136 10.70 -4.95 -1.11
CA LEU A 136 9.60 -4.61 -2.00
C LEU A 136 9.61 -5.42 -3.30
N GLN A 137 10.78 -5.77 -3.84
CA GLN A 137 10.84 -6.68 -4.99
C GLN A 137 10.28 -8.07 -4.64
N LYS A 138 10.61 -8.61 -3.46
CA LYS A 138 10.08 -9.89 -3.00
C LYS A 138 8.59 -9.82 -2.68
N TRP A 139 8.11 -8.71 -2.14
CA TRP A 139 6.68 -8.45 -1.97
C TRP A 139 5.95 -8.46 -3.32
N GLU A 140 6.47 -7.73 -4.32
CA GLU A 140 5.91 -7.75 -5.68
C GLU A 140 5.89 -9.16 -6.27
N THR A 141 6.99 -9.91 -6.15
CA THR A 141 7.09 -11.28 -6.63
C THR A 141 6.03 -12.19 -5.97
N ALA A 142 5.87 -12.13 -4.65
CA ALA A 142 4.88 -12.95 -3.94
C ALA A 142 3.44 -12.62 -4.39
N LEU A 143 3.10 -11.33 -4.54
CA LEU A 143 1.79 -10.93 -5.07
C LEU A 143 1.55 -11.50 -6.47
N ARG A 144 2.57 -11.50 -7.34
CA ARG A 144 2.46 -12.00 -8.71
C ARG A 144 2.35 -13.53 -8.77
N GLU A 145 3.24 -14.23 -8.08
CA GLU A 145 3.40 -15.69 -8.19
C GLU A 145 2.36 -16.47 -7.35
N GLU A 146 1.90 -15.90 -6.24
CA GLU A 146 1.05 -16.60 -5.29
C GLU A 146 -0.39 -16.10 -5.29
N CYS A 147 -0.58 -14.84 -5.68
CA CYS A 147 -1.89 -14.19 -5.71
C CYS A 147 -2.29 -13.66 -7.10
N ASN A 148 -1.60 -14.11 -8.17
CA ASN A 148 -1.90 -13.80 -9.56
C ASN A 148 -2.00 -12.30 -9.89
N TYR A 149 -1.27 -11.45 -9.16
CA TYR A 149 -1.21 -10.03 -9.47
C TYR A 149 -0.43 -9.81 -10.76
N ASN A 150 -1.00 -9.13 -11.76
CA ASN A 150 -0.30 -8.87 -13.02
C ASN A 150 0.26 -7.44 -13.11
N GLY A 151 -0.14 -6.54 -12.21
CA GLY A 151 0.35 -5.16 -12.15
C GLY A 151 1.72 -5.02 -11.49
N SER A 152 2.26 -3.82 -11.52
CA SER A 152 3.50 -3.45 -10.80
C SER A 152 3.17 -2.74 -9.49
N LEU A 153 4.05 -2.80 -8.49
CA LEU A 153 3.76 -2.15 -7.20
C LEU A 153 3.44 -0.67 -7.38
N PRO A 154 2.31 -0.18 -6.83
CA PRO A 154 2.06 1.25 -6.77
C PRO A 154 2.99 1.94 -5.78
N TYR A 155 3.12 3.26 -5.92
CA TYR A 155 3.74 4.12 -4.91
C TYR A 155 2.84 5.30 -4.58
N VAL A 156 3.07 5.90 -3.41
CA VAL A 156 2.40 7.14 -3.01
C VAL A 156 3.36 8.29 -3.21
N SER A 157 2.99 9.22 -4.10
CA SER A 157 3.75 10.47 -4.27
C SER A 157 3.33 11.46 -3.20
N TRP A 158 4.03 11.46 -2.06
CA TRP A 158 3.65 12.26 -0.88
C TRP A 158 3.47 13.76 -1.17
N GLY A 159 4.16 14.30 -2.20
CA GLY A 159 3.95 15.67 -2.67
C GLY A 159 2.50 15.98 -3.07
N ARG A 160 1.79 14.99 -3.65
CA ARG A 160 0.36 15.10 -4.00
C ARG A 160 -0.54 15.19 -2.76
N TYR A 161 -0.07 14.79 -1.58
CA TYR A 161 -0.88 14.68 -0.38
C TYR A 161 -0.74 15.90 0.55
N THR A 162 0.09 16.87 0.16
CA THR A 162 0.44 18.04 0.99
C THR A 162 -0.75 18.96 1.31
N ASN A 163 -1.73 19.06 0.42
CA ASN A 163 -2.93 19.86 0.65
C ASN A 163 -3.91 19.20 1.65
N SER A 164 -3.99 17.87 1.68
CA SER A 164 -4.80 17.11 2.63
C SER A 164 -4.43 15.63 2.59
N VAL A 165 -3.83 15.14 3.67
CA VAL A 165 -3.57 13.71 3.86
C VAL A 165 -4.85 12.98 4.27
N ILE A 166 -5.59 13.53 5.24
CA ILE A 166 -6.80 12.91 5.79
C ILE A 166 -7.90 12.78 4.73
N GLY A 167 -8.03 13.77 3.84
CA GLY A 167 -9.02 13.75 2.76
C GLY A 167 -8.56 12.99 1.51
N ALA A 168 -7.38 12.38 1.51
CA ALA A 168 -6.85 11.76 0.30
C ALA A 168 -7.60 10.49 -0.09
N PRO A 169 -7.84 10.22 -1.40
CA PRO A 169 -8.61 9.06 -1.85
C PRO A 169 -8.08 7.71 -1.35
N ILE A 170 -6.75 7.57 -1.18
CA ILE A 170 -6.12 6.35 -0.66
C ILE A 170 -6.52 6.02 0.78
N PHE A 171 -7.06 6.98 1.54
CA PHE A 171 -7.52 6.83 2.93
C PHE A 171 -9.02 7.11 3.09
N SER A 172 -9.79 7.03 2.00
CA SER A 172 -11.21 7.36 1.97
C SER A 172 -12.12 6.32 2.63
N GLY A 173 -11.65 5.09 2.84
CA GLY A 173 -12.49 3.96 3.26
C GLY A 173 -13.28 3.31 2.12
N GLY A 174 -13.13 3.79 0.89
CA GLY A 174 -13.67 3.14 -0.30
C GLY A 174 -13.00 1.79 -0.59
N ALA A 175 -13.63 0.98 -1.44
CA ALA A 175 -13.08 -0.33 -1.84
C ALA A 175 -11.73 -0.24 -2.55
N ASP A 176 -11.42 0.91 -3.17
CA ASP A 176 -10.16 1.22 -3.85
C ASP A 176 -9.22 2.08 -2.99
N SER A 177 -9.30 1.95 -1.67
CA SER A 177 -8.46 2.64 -0.68
C SER A 177 -7.77 1.66 0.27
N PHE A 178 -6.75 2.11 1.00
CA PHE A 178 -6.14 1.36 2.08
C PHE A 178 -6.88 1.61 3.39
N SER A 179 -8.17 1.23 3.42
CA SER A 179 -9.10 1.52 4.51
C SER A 179 -9.24 3.03 4.76
N ASN A 180 -9.61 3.44 5.98
CA ASN A 180 -9.74 4.85 6.35
C ASN A 180 -8.99 5.17 7.66
N ASN A 181 -9.28 6.35 8.19
CA ASN A 181 -8.84 6.74 9.52
C ASN A 181 -9.43 5.83 10.62
N GLY A 182 -8.67 5.58 11.67
CA GLY A 182 -9.11 4.78 12.81
C GLY A 182 -10.35 5.35 13.51
N ALA A 183 -10.97 4.52 14.36
CA ALA A 183 -12.04 4.98 15.22
C ALA A 183 -11.58 6.20 16.05
N PRO A 184 -12.43 7.22 16.25
CA PRO A 184 -12.08 8.34 17.10
C PRO A 184 -11.78 7.83 18.51
N LEU A 185 -10.77 8.42 19.17
CA LEU A 185 -10.50 8.13 20.57
C LEU A 185 -11.77 8.38 21.37
N SER A 186 -12.21 7.37 22.14
CA SER A 186 -13.30 7.56 23.09
C SER A 186 -12.88 8.67 24.07
N PRO A 187 -13.72 9.66 24.37
CA PRO A 187 -13.40 10.72 25.33
C PRO A 187 -13.31 10.21 26.78
N VAL A 188 -13.42 8.90 27.00
CA VAL A 188 -13.32 8.28 28.32
C VAL A 188 -12.03 7.47 28.38
N CYS A 189 -10.99 8.10 28.95
CA CYS A 189 -9.91 7.38 29.63
C CYS A 189 -10.42 6.84 30.98
#